data_AF-A0A7X7MLR8-F1
#
_entry.id   AF-A0A7X7MLR8-F1
#
_cell.length_a   1.000
_cell.length_b   1.000
_cell.length_c   1.000
_cell.angle_alpha   90.00
_cell.angle_beta   90.00
_cell.angle_gamma   90.00
#
_symmetry.space_group_name_H-M   'P 1'
#
loop_
_entity.id
_entity.type
_entity.pdbx_description
1 polymer ?
#
loop_
_entity_poly.entity_id
_entity_poly.type
_entity_poly.pdbx_seq_one_letter_code
_entity_poly.pdbx_strand_id
1 'polypeptide(L)' 'MTKRIVTLSAVFISALCGTARADLLGYWPLEETSGSVATNLVPGGTNGVLVGAGVTWMNDAVRG' A
#
# COMPACT_ATOMS: atom_id res chain seq x y z
N MET A 1 -11.46 32.85 30.97
CA MET A 1 -10.49 33.17 29.89
C MET A 1 -9.70 31.93 29.45
N THR A 2 -9.20 31.12 30.39
CA THR A 2 -8.40 29.89 30.14
C THR A 2 -9.10 28.80 29.32
N LYS A 3 -10.41 28.56 29.54
CA LYS A 3 -11.19 27.57 28.78
C LYS A 3 -11.24 27.87 27.28
N ARG A 4 -11.34 29.16 26.89
CA ARG A 4 -11.40 29.58 25.48
C ARG A 4 -10.05 29.39 24.77
N ILE A 5 -8.94 29.57 25.49
CA ILE A 5 -7.59 29.36 24.97
C ILE A 5 -7.34 27.86 24.73
N VAL A 6 -7.74 27.00 25.67
CA VAL A 6 -7.59 25.54 25.53
C VAL A 6 -8.43 25.00 24.36
N THR A 7 -9.67 25.45 24.19
CA THR A 7 -10.52 25.03 23.07
C THR A 7 -9.96 25.51 21.73
N LEU A 8 -9.41 26.72 21.66
CA LEU A 8 -8.80 27.25 20.45
C LEU A 8 -7.54 26.46 20.06
N SER A 9 -6.70 26.10 21.03
CA SER A 9 -5.52 25.25 20.81
C SER A 9 -5.88 23.84 20.34
N ALA A 10 -6.90 23.21 20.92
CA ALA A 10 -7.31 21.85 20.54
C ALA A 10 -7.89 21.77 19.11
N VAL A 11 -8.66 22.79 18.71
CA VAL A 11 -9.18 22.89 17.33
C VAL A 11 -8.06 23.17 16.33
N PHE A 12 -7.09 24.01 16.69
CA PHE A 12 -5.94 24.30 15.85
C PHE A 12 -5.03 23.07 15.65
N ILE A 13 -4.75 22.31 16.70
CA ILE A 13 -3.95 21.08 16.62
C ILE A 13 -4.66 20.02 15.75
N SER A 14 -5.97 19.89 15.87
CA SER A 14 -6.75 18.95 15.05
C SER A 14 -6.82 19.35 13.58
N ALA A 15 -6.79 20.66 13.28
CA ALA A 15 -6.76 21.18 11.91
C ALA A 15 -5.36 21.07 11.26
N LEU A 16 -4.28 21.12 12.05
CA LEU A 16 -2.91 20.91 11.57
C LEU A 16 -2.50 19.43 11.53
N CYS A 17 -3.18 18.58 12.29
CA CYS A 17 -3.03 17.13 12.19
C CYS A 17 -3.78 16.67 10.95
N GLY A 18 -3.12 16.78 9.79
CA GLY A 18 -3.64 16.25 8.53
C GLY A 18 -4.08 14.80 8.70
N THR A 19 -5.13 14.41 7.99
CA THR A 19 -5.61 13.02 8.00
C THR A 19 -4.49 12.12 7.47
N ALA A 20 -3.79 11.43 8.36
CA ALA A 20 -2.89 10.35 7.97
C ALA A 20 -3.74 9.23 7.37
N ARG A 21 -3.84 9.17 6.05
CA ARG A 21 -4.42 8.04 5.32
C ARG A 21 -3.28 7.12 4.92
N ALA A 22 -3.27 5.92 5.47
CA ALA A 22 -2.43 4.84 4.97
C ALA A 22 -3.13 4.24 3.75
N ASP A 23 -3.01 4.91 2.60
CA ASP A 23 -3.50 4.34 1.34
C ASP A 23 -2.62 3.13 0.97
N LEU A 24 -3.23 2.10 0.39
CA LEU A 24 -2.50 0.92 -0.08
C LEU A 24 -1.68 1.32 -1.30
N LEU A 25 -0.35 1.25 -1.21
CA LEU A 25 0.55 1.66 -2.30
C LEU A 25 0.91 0.51 -3.26
N GLY A 26 0.69 -0.74 -2.85
CA GLY A 26 0.92 -1.89 -3.70
C GLY A 26 0.27 -3.17 -3.19
N TYR A 27 -0.21 -3.98 -4.14
CA TYR A 27 -0.71 -5.32 -3.91
C TYR A 27 -0.36 -6.20 -5.11
N TRP A 28 0.59 -7.12 -4.89
CA TRP A 28 0.99 -8.13 -5.85
C TRP A 28 0.49 -9.48 -5.35
N PRO A 29 -0.55 -10.06 -5.98
CA PRO A 29 -1.15 -11.29 -5.52
C PRO A 29 -0.27 -12.53 -5.80
N LEU A 30 0.66 -12.44 -6.76
CA LEU A 30 1.59 -13.51 -7.14
C LEU A 30 0.92 -14.77 -7.70
N GLU A 31 -0.23 -14.60 -8.36
CA GLU A 31 -1.05 -15.68 -8.92
C GLU A 31 -0.84 -15.84 -10.44
N GLU A 32 0.19 -15.21 -10.99
CA GLU A 32 0.55 -15.34 -12.39
C GLU A 32 1.05 -16.76 -12.70
N THR A 33 0.60 -17.33 -13.81
CA THR A 33 1.00 -18.68 -14.21
C THR A 33 2.30 -18.72 -15.03
N SER A 34 2.70 -17.59 -15.61
CA SER A 34 3.84 -17.50 -16.52
C SER A 34 4.31 -16.05 -16.72
N GLY A 35 5.44 -15.87 -17.41
CA GLY A 35 6.03 -14.57 -17.71
C GLY A 35 6.97 -14.06 -16.62
N SER A 36 7.31 -12.78 -16.67
CA SER A 36 8.28 -12.14 -15.78
C SER A 36 7.72 -10.93 -15.01
N VAL A 37 6.42 -10.67 -15.08
CA VAL A 37 5.79 -9.48 -14.50
C VAL A 37 4.83 -9.90 -13.40
N ALA A 38 4.98 -9.33 -12.20
CA ALA A 38 4.01 -9.42 -11.12
C ALA A 38 3.09 -8.19 -11.19
N THR A 39 1.79 -8.39 -11.37
CA THR A 39 0.85 -7.29 -11.56
C THR A 39 0.53 -6.61 -10.24
N ASN A 40 0.65 -5.29 -10.19
CA ASN A 40 0.14 -4.52 -9.06
C ASN A 40 -1.32 -4.16 -9.31
N LEU A 41 -2.21 -4.56 -8.39
CA LEU A 41 -3.64 -4.29 -8.53
C LEU A 41 -4.09 -2.97 -7.90
N VAL A 42 -3.19 -2.22 -7.27
CA VAL A 42 -3.48 -0.85 -6.82
C VAL A 42 -3.55 0.10 -8.02
N PRO A 43 -4.60 0.92 -8.16
CA PRO A 43 -4.66 1.92 -9.23
C PRO A 43 -3.46 2.87 -9.23
N GLY A 44 -2.78 2.97 -10.38
CA GLY A 44 -1.55 3.76 -10.51
C GLY A 44 -0.30 3.13 -9.88
N GLY A 45 -0.44 1.91 -9.32
CA GLY A 45 0.67 1.13 -8.79
C GLY A 45 1.61 0.63 -9.89
N THR A 46 2.89 0.45 -9.55
CA THR A 46 3.91 -0.05 -10.48
C THR A 46 3.95 -1.58 -10.44
N ASN A 47 4.02 -2.24 -11.60
CA ASN A 47 4.20 -3.69 -11.67
C ASN A 47 5.61 -4.11 -11.21
N GLY A 48 5.69 -5.30 -10.62
CA GLY A 48 6.96 -5.94 -10.29
C GLY A 48 7.53 -6.69 -11.48
N VAL A 49 8.85 -6.93 -11.45
CA VAL A 49 9.55 -7.77 -12.43
C VAL A 49 10.31 -8.86 -11.68
N LEU A 50 10.16 -10.11 -12.12
CA LEU A 50 10.95 -11.23 -11.62
C LEU A 50 12.40 -11.09 -12.10
N VAL A 51 13.35 -11.10 -11.17
CA VAL A 51 14.77 -10.95 -11.44
C VAL A 51 15.53 -12.11 -10.81
N GLY A 52 16.38 -12.77 -11.61
CA GLY A 52 17.22 -13.89 -11.16
C GLY A 52 17.16 -15.07 -12.12
N ALA A 53 18.28 -15.79 -12.24
CA ALA A 53 18.33 -16.99 -13.07
C ALA A 53 17.48 -18.10 -12.46
N GLY A 54 16.59 -18.69 -13.26
CA GLY A 54 15.74 -19.80 -12.84
C GLY A 54 14.53 -19.40 -11.98
N VAL A 55 14.27 -18.09 -11.80
CA VAL A 55 13.04 -17.64 -11.14
C VAL A 55 11.88 -17.84 -12.11
N THR A 56 10.89 -18.63 -11.69
CA THR A 56 9.66 -18.89 -12.44
C THR A 56 8.47 -18.82 -11.50
N TRP A 57 7.30 -18.53 -12.06
CA TRP A 57 6.05 -18.74 -11.36
C TRP A 57 5.89 -20.21 -10.99
N MET A 58 5.39 -20.45 -9.78
CA MET A 58 5.07 -21.77 -9.29
C MET A 58 3.56 -21.87 -9.22
N ASN A 59 3.00 -22.87 -9.89
CA ASN A 59 1.60 -23.21 -9.84
C ASN A 59 1.45 -24.54 -9.09
N ASP A 60 1.54 -24.49 -7.76
CA ASP A 60 1.34 -25.67 -6.93
C ASP A 60 -0.13 -25.72 -6.49
N ALA A 61 -0.92 -26.57 -7.14
CA ALA A 61 -2.33 -26.75 -6.82
C ALA A 61 -2.59 -27.13 -5.33
N VAL A 62 -1.56 -27.56 -4.59
CA VAL A 62 -1.65 -27.86 -3.15
C VAL A 62 -1.30 -26.65 -2.28
N ARG A 63 -0.49 -25.70 -2.77
CA ARG A 63 0.08 -24.62 -1.95
C ARG A 63 -0.27 -23.19 -2.41
N GLY A 64 -0.98 -23.04 -3.53
CA GLY A 64 -1.13 -21.77 -4.24
C GLY A 64 0.00 -21.65 -5.24
#